data_AF-A0A0A8K3P3-F1
#
_entry.id   AF-A0A0A8K3P3-F1
#
_cell.length_a   1.000
_cell.length_b   1.000
_cell.length_c   1.000
_cell.angle_alpha   90.00
_cell.angle_beta   90.00
_cell.angle_gamma   90.00
#
_symmetry.space_group_name_H-M   'P 1'
#
loop_
_entity.id
_entity.type
_entity.pdbx_description
1 polymer ?
#
loop_
_entity_poly.entity_id
_entity_poly.type
_entity_poly.pdbx_seq_one_letter_code
_entity_poly.pdbx_strand_id
1 'polypeptide(L)' 'MAERLKKPQSFVAKYEGGERRIDVLEFLVIARVLDADPVRLLRTLMKRLG' A
#
# COMPACT_ATOMS: atom_id res chain seq x y z
N MET A 1 8.83 -5.24 4.38
CA MET A 1 7.66 -4.37 4.66
C MET A 1 6.95 -4.70 5.97
N ALA A 2 6.75 -5.98 6.33
CA ALA A 2 6.00 -6.41 7.53
C ALA A 2 6.48 -5.78 8.85
N GLU A 3 7.79 -5.78 9.11
CA GLU A 3 8.36 -5.18 10.33
C GLU A 3 8.16 -3.66 10.39
N ARG A 4 8.27 -2.96 9.25
CA ARG A 4 8.01 -1.50 9.20
C ARG A 4 6.53 -1.15 9.32
N LEU A 5 5.64 -2.06 8.96
CA LEU A 5 4.18 -1.89 9.07
C LEU A 5 3.62 -2.36 10.42
N LYS A 6 4.44 -2.99 11.29
CA LYS A 6 3.99 -3.68 12.53
C LYS A 6 2.82 -4.64 12.28
N LYS A 7 2.83 -5.34 11.15
CA LYS A 7 1.79 -6.31 10.78
C LYS A 7 2.41 -7.70 10.56
N PRO A 8 1.66 -8.79 10.84
CA PRO A 8 2.13 -10.15 10.55
C PRO A 8 2.54 -10.30 9.08
N GLN A 9 3.57 -11.10 8.78
CA GLN A 9 4.02 -11.31 7.40
C GLN A 9 2.92 -11.89 6.48
N SER A 10 2.05 -12.74 7.04
CA SER A 10 0.85 -13.26 6.36
C SER A 10 -0.17 -12.17 5.99
N PHE A 11 -0.14 -11.04 6.68
CA PHE A 11 -0.97 -9.87 6.39
C PHE A 11 -0.44 -9.08 5.19
N VAL A 12 0.88 -9.00 5.05
CA VAL A 12 1.53 -8.33 3.90
C VAL A 12 1.42 -9.16 2.62
N ALA A 13 1.55 -10.47 2.72
CA ALA A 13 1.41 -11.38 1.58
C ALA A 13 0.03 -11.26 0.89
N LYS A 14 -1.04 -11.03 1.68
CA LYS A 14 -2.40 -10.84 1.15
C LYS A 14 -2.59 -9.53 0.38
N TYR A 15 -1.82 -8.50 0.71
CA TYR A 15 -1.83 -7.23 -0.04
C TYR A 15 -1.12 -7.37 -1.38
N GLU A 16 0.06 -8.00 -1.39
CA GLU A 16 0.87 -8.18 -2.60
C GLU A 16 0.21 -9.14 -3.60
N GLY A 17 -0.54 -10.13 -3.11
CA GLY A 17 -1.33 -11.05 -3.92
C GLY A 17 -2.65 -10.48 -4.46
N GLY A 18 -3.04 -9.26 -4.07
CA GLY A 18 -4.30 -8.63 -4.51
C GLY A 18 -5.58 -9.22 -3.90
N GLU A 19 -5.46 -10.08 -2.88
CA GLU A 19 -6.59 -10.77 -2.24
C GLU A 19 -7.35 -9.88 -1.24
N ARG A 20 -6.81 -8.70 -0.90
CA ARG A 20 -7.43 -7.74 0.03
C ARG A 20 -7.37 -6.32 -0.51
N ARG A 21 -8.52 -5.63 -0.50
CA ARG A 21 -8.59 -4.18 -0.73
C ARG A 21 -7.91 -3.43 0.42
N ILE A 22 -7.07 -2.46 0.06
CA ILE A 22 -6.40 -1.54 0.97
C ILE A 22 -7.28 -0.29 1.08
N ASP A 23 -7.60 0.16 2.30
CA ASP A 23 -8.29 1.44 2.47
C ASP A 23 -7.32 2.64 2.34
N VAL A 24 -7.85 3.85 2.24
CA VAL A 24 -7.04 5.05 2.01
C VAL A 24 -6.05 5.32 3.14
N LEU A 25 -6.41 5.04 4.41
CA LEU A 25 -5.51 5.23 5.54
C LEU A 25 -4.37 4.22 5.51
N GLU A 26 -4.68 2.95 5.22
CA GLU A 26 -3.66 1.90 5.04
C GLU A 26 -2.70 2.27 3.89
N PHE A 27 -3.22 2.79 2.77
CA PHE A 27 -2.40 3.27 1.65
C PHE A 27 -1.45 4.41 2.06
N LEU A 28 -1.93 5.39 2.84
CA LEU A 28 -1.10 6.50 3.33
C LEU A 28 0.01 6.03 4.28
N VAL A 29 -0.31 5.08 5.17
CA VAL A 29 0.67 4.48 6.08
C VAL A 29 1.75 3.73 5.29
N ILE A 30 1.35 2.92 4.30
CA ILE A 30 2.27 2.21 3.42
C ILE A 30 3.17 3.18 2.66
N ALA A 31 2.60 4.22 2.05
CA ALA A 31 3.37 5.23 1.32
C ALA A 31 4.42 5.90 2.21
N ARG A 32 4.05 6.29 3.45
CA ARG A 32 4.98 6.85 4.43
C ARG A 32 6.09 5.88 4.81
N VAL A 33 5.77 4.62 5.08
CA VAL A 33 6.76 3.57 5.44
C VAL A 33 7.77 3.31 4.32
N LEU A 34 7.35 3.54 3.08
CA LEU A 34 8.16 3.39 1.88
C LEU A 34 8.88 4.68 1.47
N ASP A 35 8.76 5.76 2.25
CA ASP A 35 9.29 7.09 1.93
C ASP A 35 8.85 7.60 0.54
N ALA A 36 7.60 7.29 0.18
CA ALA A 36 7.01 7.65 -1.10
C ALA A 36 5.89 8.68 -0.93
N ASP A 37 5.75 9.58 -1.91
CA ASP A 37 4.64 10.53 -1.94
C ASP A 37 3.33 9.81 -2.33
N PRO A 38 2.34 9.75 -1.42
CA PRO A 38 1.07 9.07 -1.68
C PRO A 38 0.29 9.70 -2.82
N VAL A 39 0.40 11.01 -3.05
CA VAL A 39 -0.33 11.71 -4.11
C VAL A 39 0.21 11.32 -5.48
N ARG A 40 1.53 11.23 -5.62
CA ARG A 40 2.18 10.77 -6.86
C ARG A 40 1.88 9.30 -7.14
N LEU A 41 1.87 8.45 -6.12
CA LEU A 41 1.49 7.05 -6.24
C LEU A 41 0.05 6.90 -6.71
N LEU A 42 -0.90 7.57 -6.05
CA LEU A 42 -2.32 7.49 -6.41
C LEU A 42 -2.57 8.00 -7.83
N ARG A 43 -1.93 9.10 -8.23
CA ARG A 43 -2.00 9.63 -9.60
C ARG A 43 -1.51 8.60 -10.64
N THR A 44 -0.46 7.85 -10.31
CA THR A 44 0.08 6.80 -11.19
C THR A 44 -0.89 5.62 -11.30
N LEU A 45 -1.53 5.23 -10.20
CA LEU A 45 -2.56 4.20 -10.20
C LEU A 45 -3.81 4.62 -11.00
N MET A 46 -4.27 5.86 -10.86
CA MET A 46 -5.40 6.40 -11.63
C MET A 46 -5.13 6.37 -13.14
N LYS A 47 -3.90 6.67 -13.58
CA LYS A 47 -3.50 6.58 -14.99
C LYS A 47 -3.49 5.16 -15.56
N ARG A 48 -3.39 4.13 -14.70
CA ARG A 48 -3.45 2.72 -15.10
C ARG A 48 -4.86 2.15 -15.13
N LEU A 49 -5.81 2.83 -14.48
CA LEU A 49 -7.22 2.42 -14.39
C LEU A 49 -8.06 2.99 -15.54
N GLY A 50 -7.61 4.05 -16.20
CA GLY A 50 -8.17 4.56 -17.45
C GLY A 50 -7.32 4.14 -18.64
#